data_AF-A0A249NZS4-F1
#
_entry.id   AF-A0A249NZS4-F1
#
_cell.length_a   1.000
_cell.length_b   1.000
_cell.length_c   1.000
_cell.angle_alpha   90.00
_cell.angle_beta   90.00
_cell.angle_gamma   90.00
#
_symmetry.space_group_name_H-M   'P 1'
#
loop_
_entity.id
_entity.type
_entity.pdbx_description
1 polymer ?
#
loop_
_entity_poly.entity_id
_entity_poly.type
_entity_poly.pdbx_seq_one_letter_code
_entity_poly.pdbx_strand_id
1 'polypeptide(L)' 'MQSIRSVLFTAAAIAITVAAFVLTASLALALAGIAAVVAIGSAIAARFNAKPMPARTRAAAGQQREMRIWNDGRGTIIDL' A
#
# COMPACT_ATOMS: atom_id res chain seq x y z
N MET A 1 -58.03 -5.41 16.52
CA MET A 1 -57.03 -6.18 15.74
C MET A 1 -56.04 -5.32 14.95
N GLN A 2 -56.36 -4.06 14.64
CA GLN A 2 -55.50 -3.18 13.84
C GLN A 2 -54.21 -2.75 14.57
N SER A 3 -54.29 -2.49 15.87
CA SER A 3 -53.14 -2.12 16.72
C SER A 3 -52.13 -3.25 16.93
N ILE A 4 -52.60 -4.50 17.03
CA ILE A 4 -51.70 -5.67 17.12
C ILE A 4 -50.95 -5.87 15.80
N ARG A 5 -51.65 -5.76 14.67
CA ARG A 5 -51.03 -5.82 13.35
C ARG A 5 -49.99 -4.71 13.16
N SER A 6 -50.29 -3.47 13.56
CA SER A 6 -49.34 -2.37 13.41
C SER A 6 -48.07 -2.60 14.24
N VAL A 7 -48.20 -3.06 15.49
CA VAL A 7 -47.05 -3.38 16.35
C VAL A 7 -46.19 -4.50 15.77
N LEU A 8 -46.80 -5.55 15.22
CA LEU A 8 -46.06 -6.62 14.56
C LEU A 8 -45.33 -6.13 13.32
N PHE A 9 -45.93 -5.24 12.53
CA PHE A 9 -45.27 -4.66 11.36
C PHE A 9 -44.10 -3.74 11.73
N THR A 10 -44.22 -2.91 12.76
CA THR A 10 -43.09 -2.11 13.23
C THR A 10 -41.98 -2.98 13.80
N ALA A 11 -42.32 -4.02 14.59
CA ALA A 11 -41.33 -4.95 15.10
C ALA A 11 -40.59 -5.68 13.96
N ALA A 12 -41.31 -6.14 12.94
CA ALA A 12 -40.72 -6.76 11.77
C ALA A 12 -39.81 -5.80 10.99
N ALA A 13 -40.25 -4.54 10.79
CA ALA A 13 -39.44 -3.53 10.13
C ALA A 13 -38.12 -3.27 10.88
N ILE A 14 -38.18 -3.10 12.21
CA ILE A 14 -36.99 -2.92 13.05
C ILE A 14 -36.08 -4.15 12.94
N ALA A 15 -36.63 -5.36 13.04
CA ALA A 15 -35.85 -6.59 12.93
C ALA A 15 -35.12 -6.68 11.58
N ILE A 16 -35.79 -6.35 10.48
CA ILE A 16 -35.18 -6.33 9.14
C ILE A 16 -34.07 -5.27 9.05
N THR A 17 -34.29 -4.07 9.59
CA THR A 17 -33.27 -3.01 9.60
C THR A 17 -32.04 -3.42 10.40
N VAL A 18 -32.22 -4.01 11.57
CA VAL A 18 -31.12 -4.51 12.40
C VAL A 18 -30.38 -5.65 11.69
N ALA A 19 -31.11 -6.58 11.07
CA ALA A 19 -30.52 -7.68 10.31
C ALA A 19 -29.67 -7.16 9.13
N ALA A 20 -30.19 -6.20 8.38
CA ALA A 20 -29.46 -5.56 7.28
C ALA A 20 -28.20 -4.85 7.80
N PHE A 21 -28.31 -4.12 8.91
CA PHE A 21 -27.17 -3.44 9.52
C PHE A 21 -26.07 -4.42 9.94
N VAL A 22 -26.42 -5.49 10.64
CA VAL A 22 -25.46 -6.53 11.06
C VAL A 22 -24.82 -7.20 9.85
N LEU A 23 -25.59 -7.47 8.79
CA LEU A 23 -25.07 -8.03 7.55
C LEU A 23 -24.04 -7.10 6.90
N THR A 24 -24.38 -5.81 6.77
CA THR A 24 -23.46 -4.79 6.21
C THR A 24 -22.21 -4.65 7.07
N ALA A 25 -22.35 -4.61 8.39
CA ALA A 25 -21.23 -4.52 9.32
C ALA A 25 -20.32 -5.75 9.23
N SER A 26 -20.89 -6.95 9.13
CA SER A 26 -20.14 -8.21 8.95
C SER A 26 -19.37 -8.21 7.64
N LEU A 27 -20.00 -7.78 6.55
CA LEU A 27 -19.34 -7.70 5.24
C LEU A 27 -18.18 -6.69 5.25
N ALA A 28 -18.39 -5.51 5.85
CA ALA A 28 -17.34 -4.51 6.02
C ALA A 28 -16.19 -5.05 6.87
N LEU A 29 -16.50 -5.75 7.96
CA LEU A 29 -15.51 -6.37 8.84
C LEU A 29 -14.71 -7.46 8.11
N ALA A 30 -15.36 -8.28 7.29
CA ALA A 30 -14.70 -9.30 6.49
C ALA A 30 -13.71 -8.68 5.49
N LEU A 31 -14.14 -7.64 4.76
CA LEU A 31 -13.28 -6.91 3.82
C LEU A 31 -12.11 -6.23 4.53
N ALA A 32 -12.36 -5.59 5.67
CA ALA A 32 -11.32 -4.99 6.50
C ALA A 32 -10.32 -6.05 7.01
N GLY A 33 -10.80 -7.23 7.41
CA GLY A 33 -9.97 -8.35 7.82
C GLY A 33 -9.06 -8.84 6.69
N ILE A 34 -9.60 -9.05 5.49
CA ILE A 34 -8.80 -9.43 4.31
C ILE A 34 -7.74 -8.37 4.01
N ALA A 35 -8.13 -7.09 3.98
CA ALA A 35 -7.21 -5.99 3.74
C ALA A 35 -6.11 -5.92 4.81
N ALA A 36 -6.44 -6.16 6.08
CA ALA A 36 -5.47 -6.20 7.17
C ALA A 36 -4.47 -7.35 7.00
N VAL A 37 -4.93 -8.55 6.66
CA VAL A 37 -4.03 -9.70 6.41
C VAL A 37 -3.10 -9.40 5.23
N VAL A 38 -3.62 -8.83 4.14
CA VAL A 38 -2.80 -8.44 2.99
C VAL A 38 -1.80 -7.34 3.35
N ALA A 39 -2.22 -6.33 4.12
CA ALA A 39 -1.34 -5.24 4.56
C ALA A 39 -0.21 -5.77 5.47
N ILE A 40 -0.53 -6.63 6.42
CA ILE A 40 0.47 -7.26 7.31
C ILE A 40 1.40 -8.16 6.49
N GLY A 41 0.86 -9.02 5.64
CA GLY A 41 1.63 -9.90 4.77
C GLY A 41 2.57 -9.14 3.83
N SER A 42 2.08 -8.06 3.23
CA SER A 42 2.88 -7.19 2.36
C SER A 42 3.94 -6.40 3.13
N ALA A 43 3.66 -5.92 4.34
CA ALA A 43 4.66 -5.26 5.18
C ALA A 43 5.78 -6.23 5.61
N ILE A 44 5.41 -7.45 5.99
CA ILE A 44 6.34 -8.53 6.31
C ILE A 44 7.16 -8.91 5.07
N ALA A 45 6.50 -9.11 3.93
CA ALA A 45 7.15 -9.41 2.67
C ALA A 45 8.10 -8.29 2.25
N ALA A 46 7.72 -7.01 2.37
CA ALA A 46 8.60 -5.88 2.06
C ALA A 46 9.82 -5.82 2.99
N ARG A 47 9.66 -6.23 4.26
CA ARG A 47 10.75 -6.30 5.23
C ARG A 47 11.75 -7.41 4.91
N PHE A 48 11.27 -8.59 4.51
CA PHE A 48 12.14 -9.74 4.17
C PHE A 48 12.69 -9.68 2.76
N ASN A 49 11.86 -9.22 1.84
CA ASN A 49 12.19 -8.98 0.44
C ASN A 49 12.74 -7.55 0.30
N ALA A 50 13.51 -7.10 1.31
CA ALA A 50 14.30 -5.89 1.27
C ALA A 50 15.12 -5.98 -0.01
N LYS A 51 14.57 -5.35 -1.05
CA LYS A 51 15.17 -5.21 -2.36
C LYS A 51 16.62 -4.86 -2.10
N PRO A 52 17.61 -5.53 -2.72
CA PRO A 52 18.96 -5.01 -2.68
C PRO A 52 18.79 -3.56 -3.11
N MET A 53 18.99 -2.64 -2.16
CA MET A 53 19.18 -1.24 -2.49
C MET A 53 20.17 -1.36 -3.64
N PRO A 54 19.88 -0.89 -4.87
CA PRO A 54 20.99 -0.59 -5.75
C PRO A 54 21.83 0.27 -4.84
N ALA A 55 23.03 -0.21 -4.49
CA ALA A 55 23.92 0.56 -3.68
C ALA A 55 23.93 1.87 -4.46
N ARG A 56 23.25 2.89 -3.92
CA ARG A 56 23.60 4.24 -4.20
C ARG A 56 24.95 4.26 -3.52
N THR A 57 25.96 3.77 -4.25
CA THR A 57 27.24 4.42 -4.28
C THR A 57 26.81 5.86 -4.28
N ARG A 58 27.02 6.47 -3.12
CA ARG A 58 26.95 7.89 -2.95
C ARG A 58 28.07 8.35 -3.86
N ALA A 59 27.83 8.30 -5.18
CA ALA A 59 28.59 8.99 -6.18
C ALA A 59 28.40 10.40 -5.68
N ALA A 60 29.45 10.87 -5.03
CA ALA A 60 29.50 12.14 -4.37
C ALA A 60 28.82 13.12 -5.31
N ALA A 61 27.67 13.64 -4.89
CA ALA A 61 26.90 14.63 -5.61
C ALA A 61 27.67 15.95 -5.59
N GLY A 62 28.86 15.93 -6.19
CA GLY A 62 29.93 16.91 -6.02
C GLY A 62 31.23 16.56 -6.76
N GLN A 63 31.40 15.34 -7.30
CA GLN A 63 32.45 15.06 -8.28
C GLN A 63 31.81 14.48 -9.53
N GLN A 64 31.31 15.37 -10.40
CA GLN A 64 31.55 15.20 -11.82
C GLN A 64 33.02 14.79 -11.95
N ARG A 65 33.26 13.56 -12.39
CA ARG A 65 34.56 13.11 -12.83
C ARG A 65 34.98 14.15 -13.87
N GLU A 66 35.87 15.04 -13.46
CA GLU A 66 36.33 16.15 -14.29
C GLU A 66 37.03 15.47 -15.46
N MET A 67 36.33 15.36 -16.59
CA MET A 67 36.83 14.67 -17.77
C MET A 67 38.07 15.44 -18.21
N ARG A 68 39.25 14.93 -17.84
CA ARG A 68 40.52 15.59 -18.09
C ARG A 68 40.98 15.14 -19.47
N ILE A 69 40.99 16.12 -20.37
CA ILE A 69 41.47 15.96 -21.72
C ILE A 69 42.75 16.76 -21.83
N TRP A 70 43.84 16.08 -22.18
CA TRP A 70 45.07 16.76 -22.54
C TRP A 70 45.74 16.05 -23.71
N ASN A 71 46.61 16.78 -24.40
CA ASN A 71 47.39 16.27 -25.52
C ASN A 71 48.86 16.21 -25.09
N ASP A 72 49.49 15.05 -25.22
CA ASP A 72 50.88 14.80 -24.81
C ASP A 72 51.89 15.03 -25.95
N GLY A 73 51.45 15.62 -27.07
CA GLY A 73 52.23 15.83 -28.28
C GLY A 73 52.31 14.60 -29.20
N ARG A 74 51.76 13.46 -28.78
CA ARG A 74 51.61 12.24 -29.60
C ARG A 74 50.15 11.87 -29.83
N GLY A 75 49.24 12.35 -28.99
CA GLY A 75 47.81 12.21 -29.17
C GLY A 75 47.00 12.84 -28.04
N THR A 76 45.68 12.86 -28.19
CA THR A 76 44.75 13.36 -27.17
C THR A 76 44.31 12.22 -26.27
N ILE A 77 44.47 12.39 -24.96
CA ILE A 77 44.05 11.43 -23.94
C ILE A 77 42.77 11.95 -23.28
N ILE A 78 41.81 11.05 -23.08
CA ILE A 78 40.53 11.34 -22.43
C ILE A 78 40.39 10.36 -21.27
N ASP A 79 40.40 10.88 -20.04
CA ASP A 79 40.16 10.09 -18.82
C ASP A 79 38.70 10.29 -18.36
N LEU A 80 37.98 9.18 -18.21
CA LEU A 80 36.52 9.11 -17.98
C LEU A 80 36.18 8.44 -16.65
#